data_AF-A0A7K3QKN9-F1
#
_entry.id   AF-A0A7K3QKN9-F1
#
_cell.length_a   1.000
_cell.length_b   1.000
_cell.length_c   1.000
_cell.angle_alpha   90.00
_cell.angle_beta   90.00
_cell.angle_gamma   90.00
#
_symmetry.space_group_name_H-M   'P 1'
#
loop_
_entity.id
_entity.type
_entity.pdbx_description
1 polymer ?
#
loop_
_entity_poly.entity_id
_entity_poly.type
_entity_poly.pdbx_seq_one_letter_code
_entity_poly.pdbx_strand_id
1 'polypeptide(L)'
;MFDPVIAPSGTLLGLLQRGRGDGTLHALTAPRAEALQALDHCVLDDPRHDWQVENRSLYYARLYLDLNGGLDAIEAHLLDPEDALDTEESRTGLALAVLGHLASYGRLDALALLRRYAAQGANWAWALDELALRDDDAGLRALAAPVLARFGTDPAGEAELAAAVRDAFEPRPWRLWAD
;
A
#
# COMPACT_ATOMS: atom_id res chain seq x y z
N MET A 1 -20.20 -9.86 21.33
CA MET A 1 -18.92 -9.69 22.04
C MET A 1 -18.11 -8.80 21.14
N PHE A 2 -17.75 -7.58 21.56
CA PHE A 2 -16.90 -6.72 20.74
C PHE A 2 -15.50 -7.30 20.80
N ASP A 3 -15.00 -7.85 19.70
CA ASP A 3 -13.59 -8.17 19.61
C ASP A 3 -12.82 -6.85 19.71
N PRO A 4 -11.85 -6.74 20.63
CA PRO A 4 -11.07 -5.53 20.75
C PRO A 4 -10.31 -5.35 19.44
N VAL A 5 -10.51 -4.18 18.85
CA VAL A 5 -9.89 -3.71 17.60
C VAL A 5 -8.36 -3.87 17.61
N ILE A 6 -7.75 -3.82 18.80
CA ILE A 6 -6.32 -4.03 19.03
C ILE A 6 -6.13 -5.25 19.94
N ALA A 7 -5.20 -6.12 19.57
CA ALA A 7 -4.87 -7.32 20.33
C ALA A 7 -4.33 -6.99 21.75
N PRO A 8 -4.34 -7.94 22.70
CA PRO A 8 -3.88 -7.69 24.07
C PRO A 8 -2.43 -7.16 24.13
N SER A 9 -2.12 -6.27 25.06
CA SER A 9 -0.80 -5.62 25.20
C SER A 9 0.38 -6.54 25.50
N GLY A 10 0.11 -7.76 25.97
CA GLY A 10 1.13 -8.78 26.18
C GLY A 10 1.43 -9.66 24.97
N THR A 11 0.70 -9.53 23.85
CA THR A 11 0.94 -10.35 22.65
C THR A 11 1.84 -9.62 21.66
N LEU A 12 2.59 -10.37 20.84
CA LEU A 12 3.44 -9.79 19.79
C LEU A 12 2.64 -8.89 18.85
N LEU A 13 1.49 -9.37 18.37
CA LEU A 13 0.58 -8.60 17.52
C LEU A 13 0.17 -7.29 18.18
N GLY A 14 -0.23 -7.35 19.45
CA GLY A 14 -0.64 -6.16 20.17
C GLY A 14 0.52 -5.16 20.36
N LEU A 15 1.75 -5.63 20.52
CA LEU A 15 2.92 -4.75 20.61
C LEU A 15 3.18 -4.04 19.27
N LEU A 16 3.10 -4.78 18.16
CA LEU A 16 3.28 -4.25 16.79
C LEU A 16 2.19 -3.24 16.41
N GLN A 17 0.92 -3.52 16.72
CA GLN A 17 -0.19 -2.60 16.43
C GLN A 17 -0.01 -1.25 17.14
N ARG A 18 0.57 -1.25 18.34
CA ARG A 18 0.81 -0.02 19.13
C ARG A 18 2.07 0.75 18.74
N GLY A 19 2.91 0.23 17.85
CA GLY A 19 4.04 0.98 17.30
C GLY A 19 5.06 1.49 18.32
N ARG A 20 5.19 0.85 19.48
CA ARG A 20 6.24 1.20 20.45
C ARG A 20 7.54 0.50 20.05
N GLY A 21 8.70 1.12 20.30
CA GLY A 21 10.01 0.53 19.97
C GLY A 21 10.19 -0.90 20.50
N ASP A 22 9.53 -1.23 21.61
CA ASP A 22 9.46 -2.60 22.15
C ASP A 22 8.89 -3.61 21.14
N GLY A 23 7.89 -3.26 20.33
CA GLY A 23 7.29 -4.16 19.34
C GLY A 23 8.30 -4.67 18.31
N THR A 24 9.19 -3.80 17.83
CA THR A 24 10.29 -4.22 16.94
C THR A 24 11.25 -5.15 17.65
N LEU A 25 11.66 -4.82 18.87
CA LEU A 25 12.59 -5.67 19.64
C LEU A 25 12.00 -7.06 19.88
N HIS A 26 10.71 -7.13 20.23
CA HIS A 26 9.99 -8.38 20.40
C HIS A 26 9.86 -9.17 19.09
N ALA A 27 9.52 -8.51 17.97
CA ALA A 27 9.45 -9.18 16.68
C ALA A 27 10.79 -9.77 16.22
N LEU A 28 11.90 -9.05 16.43
CA LEU A 28 13.25 -9.52 16.06
C LEU A 28 13.76 -10.67 16.93
N THR A 29 13.14 -10.90 18.09
CA THR A 29 13.50 -11.99 19.02
C THR A 29 12.52 -13.16 18.98
N ALA A 30 11.33 -12.97 18.40
CA ALA A 30 10.33 -14.00 18.20
C ALA A 30 10.72 -14.96 17.06
N PRO A 31 10.10 -16.16 16.98
CA PRO A 31 10.19 -16.99 15.78
C PRO A 31 9.78 -16.19 14.54
N ARG A 32 10.65 -16.14 13.53
CA ARG A 32 10.46 -15.31 12.32
C ARG A 32 9.08 -15.50 11.68
N ALA A 33 8.58 -16.72 11.60
CA ALA A 33 7.27 -17.01 11.02
C ALA A 33 6.12 -16.37 11.81
N GLU A 34 6.19 -16.37 13.14
CA GLU A 34 5.21 -15.71 14.02
C GLU A 34 5.28 -14.19 13.88
N ALA A 35 6.49 -13.64 13.82
CA ALA A 35 6.70 -12.21 13.62
C ALA A 35 6.18 -11.73 12.26
N LEU A 36 6.42 -12.49 11.19
CA LEU A 36 5.89 -12.18 9.87
C LEU A 36 4.37 -12.28 9.83
N GLN A 37 3.78 -13.32 10.44
CA GLN A 37 2.32 -13.43 10.53
C GLN A 37 1.68 -12.24 11.28
N ALA A 38 2.28 -11.82 12.38
CA ALA A 38 1.80 -10.67 13.15
C ALA A 38 1.99 -9.33 12.38
N LEU A 39 3.09 -9.20 11.64
CA LEU A 39 3.36 -8.07 10.76
C LEU A 39 2.36 -8.00 9.61
N ASP A 40 2.13 -9.11 8.90
CA ASP A 40 1.14 -9.21 7.83
C ASP A 40 -0.23 -8.76 8.35
N HIS A 41 -0.67 -9.28 9.49
CA HIS A 41 -1.95 -8.84 10.08
C HIS A 41 -2.00 -7.33 10.38
N CYS A 42 -0.90 -6.73 10.85
CA CYS A 42 -0.87 -5.28 11.08
C CYS A 42 -1.00 -4.47 9.78
N VAL A 43 -0.53 -5.00 8.65
CA VAL A 43 -0.50 -4.29 7.37
C VAL A 43 -1.78 -4.51 6.56
N LEU A 44 -2.38 -5.70 6.67
CA LEU A 44 -3.56 -6.09 5.89
C LEU A 44 -4.88 -5.77 6.61
N ASP A 45 -4.88 -5.81 7.94
CA ASP A 45 -6.08 -5.68 8.77
C ASP A 45 -5.96 -4.50 9.75
N ASP A 46 -5.39 -3.36 9.33
CA ASP A 46 -5.26 -2.19 10.21
C ASP A 46 -6.63 -1.51 10.40
N PRO A 47 -7.18 -1.51 11.62
CA PRO A 47 -8.52 -1.00 11.86
C PRO A 47 -8.57 0.53 12.00
N ARG A 48 -7.43 1.22 11.88
CA ARG A 48 -7.34 2.66 12.07
C ARG A 48 -7.42 3.35 10.71
N HIS A 49 -8.41 4.23 10.56
CA HIS A 49 -8.66 4.93 9.31
C HIS A 49 -7.60 6.01 8.99
N ASP A 50 -6.82 6.47 9.96
CA ASP A 50 -5.84 7.55 9.85
C ASP A 50 -4.41 7.08 9.54
N TRP A 51 -4.29 5.97 8.79
CA TRP A 51 -2.99 5.38 8.42
C TRP A 51 -2.03 6.36 7.70
N GLN A 52 -2.57 7.41 7.06
CA GLN A 52 -1.80 8.47 6.39
C GLN A 52 -1.12 9.46 7.35
N VAL A 53 -1.60 9.60 8.60
CA VAL A 53 -1.13 10.63 9.54
C VAL A 53 0.05 10.15 10.38
N GLU A 54 0.27 8.84 10.44
CA GLU A 54 1.31 8.23 11.27
C GLU A 54 2.40 7.56 10.42
N ASN A 55 3.62 7.44 10.96
CA ASN A 55 4.74 6.78 10.28
C ASN A 55 4.67 5.23 10.33
N ARG A 56 3.46 4.65 10.33
CA ARG A 56 3.24 3.21 10.48
C ARG A 56 3.72 2.42 9.26
N SER A 57 3.44 2.91 8.07
CA SER A 57 3.90 2.31 6.82
C SER A 57 5.44 2.19 6.79
N LEU A 58 6.15 3.24 7.20
CA LEU A 58 7.60 3.25 7.33
C LEU A 58 8.09 2.24 8.37
N TYR A 59 7.44 2.20 9.53
CA TYR A 59 7.73 1.26 10.61
C TYR A 59 7.61 -0.21 10.14
N TYR A 60 6.49 -0.56 9.51
CA TYR A 60 6.23 -1.91 9.02
C TYR A 60 7.14 -2.28 7.85
N ALA A 61 7.41 -1.37 6.91
CA ALA A 61 8.36 -1.59 5.82
C ALA A 61 9.77 -1.90 6.35
N ARG A 62 10.22 -1.18 7.38
CA ARG A 62 11.51 -1.46 8.02
C ARG A 62 11.53 -2.85 8.65
N LEU A 63 10.44 -3.25 9.31
CA LEU A 63 10.35 -4.56 9.93
C LEU A 63 10.31 -5.70 8.90
N TYR A 64 9.67 -5.50 7.74
CA TYR A 64 9.76 -6.44 6.61
C TYR A 64 11.21 -6.65 6.17
N LEU A 65 12.02 -5.59 6.11
CA LEU A 65 13.44 -5.71 5.75
C LEU A 65 14.23 -6.45 6.85
N ASP A 66 14.07 -6.05 8.11
CA ASP A 66 14.83 -6.63 9.21
C ASP A 66 14.46 -8.13 9.44
N LEU A 67 13.21 -8.53 9.14
CA LEU A 67 12.75 -9.93 9.18
C LEU A 67 12.94 -10.68 7.85
N ASN A 68 13.49 -10.03 6.81
CA ASN A 68 13.59 -10.59 5.45
C ASN A 68 12.24 -11.14 4.93
N GLY A 69 11.14 -10.43 5.16
CA GLY A 69 9.79 -10.86 4.78
C GLY A 69 9.52 -10.81 3.27
N GLY A 70 8.78 -11.81 2.79
CA GLY A 70 8.22 -11.86 1.44
C GLY A 70 6.97 -10.98 1.31
N LEU A 71 6.44 -10.87 0.10
CA LEU A 71 5.25 -10.04 -0.21
C LEU A 71 3.99 -10.87 -0.51
N ASP A 72 4.06 -12.20 -0.43
CA ASP A 72 2.96 -13.09 -0.86
C ASP A 72 1.62 -12.75 -0.20
N ALA A 73 1.64 -12.40 1.10
CA ALA A 73 0.43 -12.01 1.83
C ALA A 73 -0.13 -10.64 1.36
N ILE A 74 0.75 -9.66 1.12
CA ILE A 74 0.36 -8.36 0.56
C ILE A 74 -0.17 -8.52 -0.87
N GLU A 75 0.50 -9.33 -1.70
CA GLU A 75 0.05 -9.60 -3.06
C GLU A 75 -1.33 -10.27 -3.06
N ALA A 76 -1.53 -11.30 -2.24
CA ALA A 76 -2.82 -11.98 -2.12
C ALA A 76 -3.92 -11.01 -1.70
N HIS A 77 -3.66 -10.13 -0.74
CA HIS A 77 -4.62 -9.12 -0.27
C HIS A 77 -5.00 -8.09 -1.32
N LEU A 78 -3.99 -7.51 -1.97
CA LEU A 78 -4.16 -6.48 -2.99
C LEU A 78 -4.81 -7.02 -4.26
N LEU A 79 -4.67 -8.32 -4.54
CA LEU A 79 -5.21 -8.95 -5.73
C LEU A 79 -6.42 -9.85 -5.46
N ASP A 80 -6.94 -9.78 -4.23
CA ASP A 80 -8.15 -10.47 -3.86
C ASP A 80 -9.36 -9.86 -4.61
N PRO A 81 -10.32 -10.68 -5.09
CA PRO A 81 -11.53 -10.18 -5.73
C PRO A 81 -12.34 -9.17 -4.90
N GLU A 82 -12.21 -9.20 -3.57
CA GLU A 82 -12.83 -8.24 -2.67
C GLU A 82 -12.34 -6.80 -2.94
N ASP A 83 -11.16 -6.61 -3.55
CA ASP A 83 -10.67 -5.28 -3.95
C ASP A 83 -11.65 -4.58 -4.90
N ALA A 84 -12.37 -5.33 -5.73
CA ALA A 84 -13.38 -4.77 -6.63
C ALA A 84 -14.74 -4.50 -5.94
N LEU A 85 -14.94 -5.01 -4.72
CA LEU A 85 -16.18 -4.92 -3.96
C LEU A 85 -16.08 -3.87 -2.84
N ASP A 86 -14.93 -3.79 -2.18
CA ASP A 86 -14.61 -2.83 -1.14
C ASP A 86 -13.52 -1.88 -1.63
N THR A 87 -13.97 -0.73 -2.16
CA THR A 87 -13.09 0.32 -2.67
C THR A 87 -12.68 1.32 -1.60
N GLU A 88 -12.89 1.03 -0.31
CA GLU A 88 -12.45 1.94 0.76
C GLU A 88 -10.93 1.99 0.80
N GLU A 89 -10.37 3.20 0.90
CA GLU A 89 -8.92 3.41 0.94
C GLU A 89 -8.26 2.70 2.13
N SER A 90 -8.99 2.52 3.24
CA SER A 90 -8.50 1.86 4.45
C SER A 90 -8.17 0.38 4.22
N ARG A 91 -8.80 -0.29 3.25
CA ARG A 91 -8.54 -1.70 2.93
C ARG A 91 -7.11 -1.90 2.43
N THR A 92 -6.65 -1.06 1.51
CA THR A 92 -5.36 -1.28 0.81
C THR A 92 -4.33 -0.21 1.09
N GLY A 93 -4.74 0.96 1.58
CA GLY A 93 -3.89 2.15 1.68
C GLY A 93 -2.61 1.93 2.48
N LEU A 94 -2.70 1.30 3.66
CA LEU A 94 -1.51 0.98 4.45
C LEU A 94 -0.57 0.01 3.72
N ALA A 95 -1.11 -1.04 3.10
CA ALA A 95 -0.32 -2.00 2.34
C ALA A 95 0.40 -1.35 1.15
N LEU A 96 -0.27 -0.45 0.42
CA LEU A 96 0.33 0.32 -0.68
C LEU A 96 1.43 1.25 -0.17
N ALA A 97 1.22 1.96 0.94
CA ALA A 97 2.24 2.82 1.54
C ALA A 97 3.46 2.02 2.03
N VAL A 98 3.25 0.81 2.59
CA VAL A 98 4.34 -0.12 2.95
C VAL A 98 5.13 -0.52 1.71
N LEU A 99 4.47 -0.91 0.62
CA LEU A 99 5.13 -1.23 -0.64
C LEU A 99 5.91 -0.03 -1.18
N GLY A 100 5.38 1.18 -1.05
CA GLY A 100 6.06 2.42 -1.40
C GLY A 100 7.39 2.53 -0.64
N HIS A 101 7.37 2.46 0.68
CA HIS A 101 8.61 2.52 1.46
C HIS A 101 9.60 1.39 1.12
N LEU A 102 9.12 0.16 0.88
CA LEU A 102 9.97 -0.94 0.44
C LEU A 102 10.62 -0.65 -0.92
N ALA A 103 9.88 -0.09 -1.88
CA ALA A 103 10.42 0.34 -3.16
C ALA A 103 11.51 1.42 -2.99
N SER A 104 11.32 2.40 -2.09
CA SER A 104 12.35 3.39 -1.73
C SER A 104 13.62 2.76 -1.14
N TYR A 105 13.50 1.59 -0.50
CA TYR A 105 14.64 0.81 -0.01
C TYR A 105 15.27 -0.10 -1.08
N GLY A 106 14.80 -0.04 -2.33
CA GLY A 106 15.36 -0.80 -3.45
C GLY A 106 14.75 -2.20 -3.64
N ARG A 107 13.61 -2.50 -2.99
CA ARG A 107 12.87 -3.76 -3.22
C ARG A 107 12.14 -3.69 -4.56
N LEU A 108 12.74 -4.29 -5.58
CA LEU A 108 12.19 -4.30 -6.95
C LEU A 108 10.89 -5.11 -7.07
N ASP A 109 10.71 -6.13 -6.24
CA ASP A 109 9.46 -6.89 -6.13
C ASP A 109 8.31 -6.03 -5.60
N ALA A 110 8.57 -5.16 -4.63
CA ALA A 110 7.58 -4.19 -4.15
C ALA A 110 7.21 -3.16 -5.24
N LEU A 111 8.20 -2.64 -5.97
CA LEU A 111 7.96 -1.73 -7.10
C LEU A 111 7.14 -2.40 -8.20
N ALA A 112 7.45 -3.65 -8.55
CA ALA A 112 6.71 -4.40 -9.56
C ALA A 112 5.26 -4.65 -9.13
N LEU A 113 5.03 -4.98 -7.85
CA LEU A 113 3.69 -5.18 -7.31
C LEU A 113 2.88 -3.87 -7.31
N LEU A 114 3.49 -2.75 -6.92
CA LEU A 114 2.84 -1.43 -7.01
C LEU A 114 2.42 -1.08 -8.44
N ARG A 115 3.31 -1.28 -9.42
CA ARG A 115 2.99 -1.04 -10.84
C ARG A 115 1.83 -1.91 -11.30
N ARG A 116 1.84 -3.19 -10.95
CA ARG A 116 0.75 -4.12 -11.28
C ARG A 116 -0.56 -3.67 -10.65
N TYR A 117 -0.55 -3.30 -9.38
CA TYR A 117 -1.75 -2.82 -8.70
C TYR A 117 -2.24 -1.48 -9.28
N ALA A 118 -1.38 -0.51 -9.53
CA ALA A 118 -1.76 0.74 -10.21
C ALA A 118 -2.41 0.47 -11.59
N ALA A 119 -1.99 -0.58 -12.30
CA ALA A 119 -2.57 -0.94 -13.58
C ALA A 119 -3.98 -1.54 -13.48
N GLN A 120 -4.36 -2.21 -12.38
CA GLN A 120 -5.60 -3.01 -12.33
C GLN A 120 -6.47 -2.90 -11.06
N GLY A 121 -5.91 -2.45 -9.93
CA GLY A 121 -6.59 -2.40 -8.63
C GLY A 121 -7.62 -1.28 -8.52
N ALA A 122 -8.50 -1.38 -7.53
CA ALA A 122 -9.57 -0.41 -7.28
C ALA A 122 -9.00 0.91 -6.74
N ASN A 123 -8.10 0.85 -5.76
CA ASN A 123 -7.41 2.03 -5.21
C ASN A 123 -6.16 2.43 -6.03
N TRP A 124 -6.26 2.38 -7.36
CA TRP A 124 -5.13 2.60 -8.28
C TRP A 124 -4.50 3.98 -8.14
N ALA A 125 -5.28 5.02 -7.82
CA ALA A 125 -4.75 6.38 -7.73
C ALA A 125 -3.73 6.52 -6.57
N TRP A 126 -3.96 5.82 -5.46
CA TRP A 126 -3.05 5.80 -4.31
C TRP A 126 -1.75 5.08 -4.67
N ALA A 127 -1.84 3.97 -5.39
CA ALA A 127 -0.65 3.28 -5.88
C ALA A 127 0.12 4.13 -6.91
N LEU A 128 -0.58 4.89 -7.75
CA LEU A 128 0.03 5.81 -8.70
C LEU A 128 0.76 6.97 -7.98
N ASP A 129 0.19 7.51 -6.90
CA ASP A 129 0.85 8.52 -6.07
C ASP A 129 2.10 7.95 -5.37
N GLU A 130 2.03 6.72 -4.83
CA GLU A 130 3.20 6.05 -4.26
C GLU A 130 4.32 5.85 -5.30
N LEU A 131 3.97 5.51 -6.54
CA LEU A 131 4.89 5.37 -7.67
C LEU A 131 5.45 6.71 -8.14
N ALA A 132 4.65 7.78 -8.14
CA ALA A 132 5.10 9.10 -8.58
C ALA A 132 6.32 9.60 -7.79
N LEU A 133 6.41 9.23 -6.52
CA LEU A 133 7.53 9.57 -5.62
C LEU A 133 8.78 8.70 -5.82
N ARG A 134 8.66 7.52 -6.43
CA ARG A 134 9.65 6.43 -6.28
C ARG A 134 10.08 5.78 -7.58
N ASP A 135 9.22 5.84 -8.59
CA ASP A 135 9.44 5.23 -9.87
C ASP A 135 10.16 6.18 -10.85
N ASP A 136 10.77 5.60 -11.87
CA ASP A 136 11.36 6.33 -12.98
C ASP A 136 10.30 6.71 -14.04
N ASP A 137 10.66 7.64 -14.91
CA ASP A 137 9.73 8.13 -15.94
C ASP A 137 9.32 7.03 -16.94
N ALA A 138 10.15 6.01 -17.14
CA ALA A 138 9.84 4.92 -18.07
C ALA A 138 8.74 4.02 -17.49
N GLY A 139 8.84 3.68 -16.20
CA GLY A 139 7.82 2.98 -15.45
C GLY A 139 6.50 3.74 -15.41
N LEU A 140 6.55 5.04 -15.10
CA LEU A 140 5.35 5.88 -15.10
C LEU A 140 4.70 5.98 -16.49
N ARG A 141 5.49 6.13 -17.56
CA ARG A 141 4.94 6.15 -18.93
C ARG A 141 4.26 4.82 -19.31
N ALA A 142 4.79 3.68 -18.87
CA ALA A 142 4.19 2.39 -19.13
C ALA A 142 2.78 2.23 -18.51
N LEU A 143 2.46 3.02 -17.48
CA LEU A 143 1.15 3.00 -16.80
C LEU A 143 0.09 3.89 -17.47
N ALA A 144 0.47 4.76 -18.41
CA ALA A 144 -0.47 5.67 -19.07
C ALA A 144 -1.64 4.91 -19.72
N ALA A 145 -1.34 3.90 -20.54
CA ALA A 145 -2.37 3.13 -21.25
C ALA A 145 -3.36 2.42 -20.31
N PRO A 146 -2.93 1.60 -19.33
CA PRO A 146 -3.88 0.92 -18.44
C PRO A 146 -4.64 1.90 -17.53
N VAL A 147 -4.01 2.99 -17.06
CA VAL A 147 -4.70 3.98 -16.21
C VAL A 147 -5.75 4.74 -17.02
N LEU A 148 -5.40 5.27 -18.20
CA LEU A 148 -6.31 6.05 -19.03
C LEU A 148 -7.48 5.22 -19.59
N ALA A 149 -7.29 3.91 -19.79
CA ALA A 149 -8.34 3.00 -20.26
C ALA A 149 -9.52 2.85 -19.28
N ARG A 150 -9.39 3.36 -18.04
CA ARG A 150 -10.49 3.40 -17.04
C ARG A 150 -11.56 4.44 -17.35
N PHE A 151 -11.21 5.47 -18.13
CA PHE A 151 -12.08 6.60 -18.40
C PHE A 151 -12.74 6.44 -19.78
N GLY A 152 -14.04 6.76 -19.85
CA GLY A 152 -14.74 6.83 -21.13
C GLY A 152 -14.16 7.92 -22.04
N THR A 153 -14.34 7.76 -23.36
CA THR A 153 -13.98 8.80 -24.35
C THR A 153 -15.14 9.77 -24.63
N ASP A 154 -16.16 9.75 -23.78
CA ASP A 154 -17.32 10.64 -23.84
C ASP A 154 -17.14 11.79 -22.83
N PRO A 155 -18.00 12.83 -22.86
CA PRO A 155 -17.86 13.97 -21.95
C PRO A 155 -17.90 13.60 -20.46
N ALA A 156 -18.55 12.48 -20.09
CA ALA A 156 -18.58 11.99 -18.72
C ALA A 156 -17.21 11.43 -18.31
N GLY A 157 -16.62 10.55 -19.13
CA GLY A 157 -15.29 10.01 -18.89
C GLY A 157 -14.20 11.09 -18.91
N GLU A 158 -14.31 12.11 -19.77
CA GLU A 158 -13.41 13.27 -19.73
C GLU A 158 -13.51 14.05 -18.41
N ALA A 159 -14.73 14.21 -17.87
CA ALA A 159 -14.93 14.87 -16.58
C ALA A 159 -14.39 14.05 -15.40
N GLU A 160 -14.53 12.73 -15.44
CA GLU A 160 -13.95 11.79 -14.46
C GLU A 160 -12.42 11.82 -14.50
N LEU A 161 -11.81 11.77 -15.69
CA LEU A 161 -10.36 11.92 -15.86
C LEU A 161 -9.88 13.26 -15.29
N ALA A 162 -10.58 14.35 -15.62
CA ALA A 162 -10.24 15.66 -15.10
C ALA A 162 -10.37 15.74 -13.56
N ALA A 163 -11.30 15.01 -12.95
CA ALA A 163 -11.40 14.90 -11.49
C ALA A 163 -10.20 14.15 -10.92
N ALA A 164 -9.86 12.99 -11.47
CA ALA A 164 -8.71 12.20 -11.04
C ALA A 164 -7.39 13.00 -11.12
N VAL A 165 -7.19 13.77 -12.20
CA VAL A 165 -6.00 14.64 -12.35
C VAL A 165 -5.97 15.77 -11.31
N ARG A 166 -7.13 16.35 -10.98
CA ARG A 166 -7.22 17.43 -9.97
C ARG A 166 -7.00 16.94 -8.55
N ASP A 167 -7.51 15.75 -8.24
CA ASP A 167 -7.53 15.19 -6.90
C ASP A 167 -6.25 14.39 -6.59
N ALA A 168 -5.42 14.10 -7.60
CA ALA A 168 -4.13 13.44 -7.43
C ALA A 168 -3.21 14.23 -6.50
N PHE A 169 -2.62 13.54 -5.52
CA PHE A 169 -1.64 14.14 -4.63
C PHE A 169 -0.33 14.43 -5.37
N GLU A 170 0.07 13.52 -6.26
CA GLU A 170 1.31 13.66 -7.02
C GLU A 170 1.06 13.93 -8.51
N PRO A 171 1.34 15.16 -9.00
CA PRO A 171 1.01 15.55 -10.38
C PRO A 171 1.97 14.98 -11.43
N ARG A 172 3.07 14.34 -11.02
CA ARG A 172 4.17 13.92 -11.92
C ARG A 172 3.70 12.96 -13.03
N PRO A 173 2.96 11.87 -12.77
CA PRO A 173 2.54 10.95 -13.82
C PRO A 173 1.66 11.64 -14.86
N TRP A 174 0.72 12.47 -14.42
CA TRP A 174 -0.19 13.20 -15.30
C TRP A 174 0.53 14.20 -16.21
N ARG A 175 1.52 14.92 -15.67
CA ARG A 175 2.37 15.81 -16.48
C ARG A 175 3.16 15.02 -17.53
N LEU A 176 3.72 13.87 -17.15
CA LEU A 176 4.48 13.02 -18.07
C LEU A 176 3.64 12.43 -19.20
N TRP A 177 2.32 12.28 -19.01
CA TRP A 177 1.41 11.72 -20.02
C TRP A 177 0.75 12.79 -20.89
N ALA A 178 0.85 14.06 -20.50
CA ALA A 178 0.38 15.20 -21.30
C ALA A 178 1.39 15.62 -22.39
N ASP A 179 2.66 15.25 -22.21
CA ASP A 179 3.78 15.47 -23.15
C ASP A 179 3.76 14.47 -24.32
#